data_AF-B8BCA9-F1
#
_entry.id   AF-B8BCA9-F1
#
_cell.length_a   1.000
_cell.length_b   1.000
_cell.length_c   1.000
_cell.angle_alpha   90.00
_cell.angle_beta   90.00
_cell.angle_gamma   90.00
#
_symmetry.space_group_name_H-M   'P 1'
#
loop_
_entity.id
_entity.type
_entity.pdbx_description
1 polymer ?
#
loop_
_entity_poly.entity_id
_entity_poly.type
_entity_poly.pdbx_seq_one_letter_code
_entity_poly.pdbx_strand_id
1 'polypeptide(L)'
;MWSSDCSANLTYLAQHPLFDQIKELREDIMVPEYCNAGGGELQKLNAWFGPEGTVTPLHHDLYHNLFAQVLGRKYFRLYSASISNDLYPHRETMLSNISQVDLDNINVNEFPRTGDVEFMDGILEEDVRNPRKT
;
A
#
# COMPACT_ATOMS: atom_id res chain seq x y z
N MET A 1 2.41 -8.85 -31.12
CA MET A 1 3.56 -7.94 -31.32
C MET A 1 3.68 -7.12 -30.06
N TRP A 2 4.58 -7.50 -29.17
CA TRP A 2 4.92 -6.68 -28.00
C TRP A 2 5.77 -5.53 -28.52
N SER A 3 5.32 -4.29 -28.30
CA SER A 3 6.10 -3.11 -28.63
C SER A 3 7.17 -2.95 -27.57
N SER A 4 8.43 -3.11 -27.97
CA SER A 4 9.61 -2.71 -27.22
C SER A 4 9.73 -1.20 -27.21
N ASP A 5 8.87 -0.48 -26.49
CA ASP A 5 9.02 0.97 -26.43
C ASP A 5 8.75 1.56 -25.04
N CYS A 6 9.77 2.29 -24.57
CA CYS A 6 9.86 3.08 -23.36
C CYS A 6 9.79 2.33 -22.01
N SER A 7 10.94 2.04 -21.41
CA SER A 7 11.06 2.18 -19.95
C SER A 7 10.92 3.67 -19.61
N ALA A 8 9.70 4.21 -19.74
CA ALA A 8 9.40 5.50 -19.14
C ALA A 8 9.79 5.38 -17.66
N ASN A 9 10.59 6.32 -17.16
CA ASN A 9 11.00 6.34 -15.75
C ASN A 9 9.76 6.23 -14.87
N LEU A 10 9.49 5.04 -14.34
CA LEU A 10 8.30 4.73 -13.57
C LEU A 10 8.28 5.66 -12.36
N THR A 11 7.38 6.64 -12.38
CA THR A 11 7.33 7.66 -11.34
C THR A 11 6.14 7.36 -10.44
N TYR A 12 6.41 7.30 -9.14
CA TYR A 12 5.40 6.99 -8.14
C TYR A 12 5.43 8.05 -7.05
N LEU A 13 4.37 8.86 -6.99
CA LEU A 13 4.13 9.75 -5.86
C LEU A 13 3.52 8.92 -4.74
N ALA A 14 4.32 8.53 -3.77
CA ALA A 14 3.89 7.66 -2.67
C ALA A 14 3.97 8.39 -1.32
N GLN A 15 3.03 8.09 -0.43
CA GLN A 15 2.99 8.64 0.93
C GLN A 15 3.06 10.18 1.00
N HIS A 16 2.44 10.87 0.04
CA HIS A 16 2.53 12.32 -0.06
C HIS A 16 1.32 13.01 0.60
N PRO A 17 1.50 14.03 1.47
CA PRO A 17 0.39 14.78 2.09
C PRO A 17 -0.23 15.77 1.11
N LEU A 18 -0.75 15.27 -0.01
CA LEU A 18 -1.24 16.07 -1.14
C LEU A 18 -2.41 16.99 -0.74
N PHE A 19 -3.27 16.50 0.15
CA PHE A 19 -4.49 17.18 0.59
C PHE A 19 -4.21 18.36 1.53
N ASP A 20 -3.05 18.40 2.17
CA ASP A 20 -2.62 19.57 2.95
C ASP A 20 -2.13 20.69 2.01
N GLN A 21 -1.70 20.33 0.80
CA GLN A 21 -1.16 21.25 -0.20
C GLN A 21 -2.24 21.80 -1.13
N ILE A 22 -3.21 20.97 -1.51
CA ILE A 22 -4.28 21.32 -2.46
C ILE A 22 -5.62 21.17 -1.76
N LYS A 23 -6.18 22.30 -1.31
CA LYS A 23 -7.40 22.34 -0.48
C LYS A 23 -8.63 21.85 -1.23
N GLU A 24 -8.69 22.12 -2.53
CA GLU A 24 -9.78 21.69 -3.40
C GLU A 24 -9.89 20.15 -3.41
N LEU A 25 -8.76 19.43 -3.51
CA LEU A 25 -8.77 17.97 -3.41
C LEU A 25 -9.13 17.46 -2.01
N ARG A 26 -8.87 18.25 -0.96
CA ARG A 26 -9.25 17.90 0.41
C ARG A 26 -10.78 17.94 0.59
N GLU A 27 -11.48 18.82 -0.12
CA GLU A 27 -12.94 18.93 -0.07
C GLU A 27 -13.64 17.73 -0.73
N ASP A 28 -12.97 17.03 -1.65
CA ASP A 28 -13.51 15.86 -2.35
C ASP A 28 -13.52 14.56 -1.52
N ILE A 29 -12.90 14.57 -0.32
CA ILE A 29 -12.76 13.39 0.52
C ILE A 29 -13.27 13.63 1.95
N MET A 30 -13.77 12.56 2.55
CA MET A 30 -14.18 12.53 3.95
C MET A 30 -13.37 11.51 4.73
N VAL A 31 -13.07 11.81 5.99
CA VAL A 31 -12.47 10.86 6.92
C VAL A 31 -13.59 9.92 7.41
N PRO A 32 -13.48 8.60 7.21
CA PRO A 32 -14.50 7.66 7.69
C PRO A 32 -14.64 7.69 9.22
N GLU A 33 -15.86 7.55 9.73
CA GLU A 33 -16.13 7.57 11.19
C GLU A 33 -15.33 6.50 11.96
N TYR A 34 -15.03 5.37 11.30
CA TYR A 34 -14.20 4.30 11.87
C TYR A 34 -12.81 4.76 12.33
N CYS A 35 -12.25 5.82 11.73
CA CYS A 35 -10.97 6.37 12.16
C CYS A 35 -11.01 6.90 13.60
N ASN A 36 -12.18 7.26 14.12
CA ASN A 36 -12.35 7.78 15.47
C ASN A 36 -12.52 6.67 16.52
N ALA A 37 -12.70 5.41 16.10
CA ALA A 37 -12.99 4.30 17.02
C ALA A 37 -11.83 3.97 17.97
N GLY A 38 -10.59 4.32 17.60
CA GLY A 38 -9.40 4.06 18.42
C GLY A 38 -9.16 5.08 19.55
N GLY A 39 -10.00 6.12 19.67
CA GLY A 39 -9.86 7.17 20.71
C GLY A 39 -8.65 8.09 20.53
N GLY A 40 -7.95 8.00 19.39
CA GLY A 40 -6.84 8.87 19.01
C GLY A 40 -7.20 9.83 17.88
N GLU A 41 -6.26 10.71 17.52
CA GLU A 41 -6.39 11.63 16.40
C GLU A 41 -5.92 11.00 15.08
N LEU A 42 -6.48 11.47 13.96
CA LEU A 42 -6.02 11.10 12.64
C LEU A 42 -4.54 11.49 12.47
N GLN A 43 -3.69 10.50 12.19
CA GLN A 43 -2.23 10.71 12.16
C GLN A 43 -1.75 11.32 10.84
N LYS A 44 -2.09 10.70 9.71
CA LYS A 44 -1.65 11.13 8.38
C LYS A 44 -2.76 10.92 7.36
N LEU A 45 -2.88 11.85 6.43
CA LEU A 45 -3.73 11.76 5.26
C LEU A 45 -2.87 11.92 4.00
N ASN A 46 -2.58 10.80 3.36
CA ASN A 46 -1.66 10.75 2.23
C ASN A 46 -2.36 10.32 0.94
N ALA A 47 -1.76 10.71 -0.18
CA ALA A 47 -2.11 10.25 -1.51
C ALA A 47 -1.01 9.34 -2.08
N TRP A 48 -1.45 8.39 -2.90
CA TRP A 48 -0.60 7.56 -3.74
C TRP A 48 -1.07 7.72 -5.18
N PHE A 49 -0.17 8.14 -6.06
CA PHE A 49 -0.48 8.36 -7.47
C PHE A 49 0.68 7.89 -8.34
N GLY A 50 0.39 7.00 -9.28
CA GLY A 50 1.38 6.46 -10.18
C GLY A 50 0.74 5.58 -11.25
N PRO A 51 1.49 5.26 -12.31
CA PRO A 51 1.04 4.39 -13.38
C PRO A 51 0.92 2.92 -12.93
N GLU A 52 0.41 2.09 -13.84
CA GLU A 52 0.48 0.62 -13.72
C GLU A 52 1.93 0.15 -13.48
N GLY A 53 2.09 -0.89 -12.68
CA GLY A 53 3.40 -1.46 -12.33
C GLY A 53 4.09 -0.81 -11.14
N THR A 54 3.50 0.20 -10.50
CA THR A 54 4.05 0.75 -9.25
C THR A 54 3.92 -0.23 -8.08
N VAL A 55 5.05 -0.56 -7.46
CA VAL A 55 5.13 -1.49 -6.32
C VAL A 55 5.53 -0.73 -5.06
N THR A 56 4.82 -0.98 -3.97
CA THR A 56 5.29 -0.65 -2.61
C THR A 56 5.80 -1.95 -1.99
N PRO A 57 7.08 -2.06 -1.62
CA PRO A 57 7.63 -3.26 -0.98
C PRO A 57 6.86 -3.65 0.26
N LEU A 58 6.91 -4.94 0.63
CA LEU A 58 6.27 -5.43 1.84
C LEU A 58 6.84 -4.72 3.07
N HIS A 59 5.96 -4.13 3.87
CA HIS A 59 6.33 -3.39 5.06
C HIS A 59 5.19 -3.42 6.08
N HIS A 60 5.44 -2.90 7.27
CA HIS A 60 4.40 -2.56 8.23
C HIS A 60 4.50 -1.10 8.67
N ASP A 61 3.35 -0.55 9.08
CA ASP A 61 3.23 0.82 9.55
C ASP A 61 3.13 0.86 11.09
N LEU A 62 3.43 2.04 11.66
CA LEU A 62 3.28 2.30 13.10
C LEU A 62 1.81 2.46 13.53
N TYR A 63 0.94 2.87 12.61
CA TYR A 63 -0.46 3.21 12.89
C TYR A 63 -1.40 2.31 12.09
N HIS A 64 -2.65 2.21 12.56
CA HIS A 64 -3.73 1.61 11.77
C HIS A 64 -4.00 2.45 10.51
N ASN A 65 -4.37 1.78 9.42
CA ASN A 65 -4.55 2.41 8.12
C ASN A 65 -5.92 2.07 7.51
N LEU A 66 -6.51 3.02 6.79
CA LEU A 66 -7.61 2.80 5.86
C LEU A 66 -7.15 3.27 4.48
N PHE A 67 -7.07 2.34 3.55
CA PHE A 67 -6.69 2.62 2.17
C PHE A 67 -7.95 2.69 1.28
N ALA A 68 -8.15 3.82 0.59
CA ALA A 68 -9.27 4.02 -0.33
C ALA A 68 -8.75 4.08 -1.78
N GLN A 69 -9.26 3.19 -2.64
CA GLN A 69 -8.93 3.19 -4.06
C GLN A 69 -9.89 4.10 -4.82
N VAL A 70 -9.37 5.21 -5.35
CA VAL A 70 -10.16 6.19 -6.11
C VAL A 70 -10.19 5.86 -7.60
N LEU A 71 -9.04 5.51 -8.19
CA LEU A 71 -8.90 5.20 -9.62
C LEU A 71 -7.96 4.00 -9.81
N GLY A 72 -8.32 3.10 -10.73
CA GLY A 72 -7.60 1.87 -11.02
C GLY A 72 -7.83 0.79 -9.96
N ARG A 73 -6.91 -0.16 -9.94
CA ARG A 73 -6.98 -1.34 -9.06
C ARG A 73 -5.61 -1.66 -8.49
N LYS A 74 -5.58 -2.08 -7.23
CA LYS A 74 -4.33 -2.42 -6.52
C LYS A 74 -4.44 -3.82 -5.93
N TYR A 75 -3.43 -4.65 -6.20
CA TYR A 75 -3.25 -5.92 -5.49
C TYR A 75 -2.61 -5.65 -4.13
N PHE A 76 -3.20 -6.22 -3.08
CA PHE A 76 -2.64 -6.24 -1.74
C PHE A 76 -2.36 -7.67 -1.32
N ARG A 77 -1.19 -7.89 -0.71
CA ARG A 77 -0.86 -9.09 0.06
C ARG A 77 -0.58 -8.68 1.50
N LEU A 78 -1.27 -9.30 2.44
CA LEU A 78 -1.22 -9.01 3.87
C LEU A 78 -0.79 -10.25 4.64
N TYR A 79 0.14 -10.04 5.57
CA TYR A 79 0.66 -11.07 6.44
C TYR A 79 0.36 -10.73 7.90
N SER A 80 0.15 -11.75 8.73
CA SER A 80 0.02 -11.55 10.17
C SER A 80 1.33 -11.05 10.77
N ALA A 81 1.25 -10.11 11.73
CA ALA A 81 2.42 -9.66 12.48
C ALA A 81 3.14 -10.81 13.21
N SER A 82 2.44 -11.92 13.51
CA SER A 82 3.01 -13.10 14.16
C SER A 82 4.11 -13.79 13.34
N ILE A 83 4.16 -13.59 12.03
CA ILE A 83 5.16 -14.20 11.14
C ILE A 83 6.24 -13.23 10.68
N SER A 84 6.36 -12.05 11.29
CA SER A 84 7.29 -10.99 10.84
C SER A 84 8.73 -11.47 10.66
N ASN A 85 9.22 -12.37 11.53
CA ASN A 85 10.57 -12.94 11.43
C ASN A 85 10.79 -13.80 10.17
N ASP A 86 9.71 -14.34 9.59
CA ASP A 86 9.75 -15.17 8.37
C ASP A 86 9.62 -14.32 7.10
N LEU A 87 9.43 -13.01 7.27
CA LEU A 87 9.42 -11.99 6.22
C LEU A 87 10.71 -11.18 6.17
N TYR A 88 11.74 -11.58 6.93
CA TYR A 88 13.12 -11.05 6.84
C TYR A 88 13.19 -9.51 6.81
N PRO A 89 12.70 -8.80 7.85
CA PRO A 89 12.86 -7.35 7.93
C PRO A 89 14.34 -6.95 7.88
N HIS A 90 14.64 -5.75 7.38
CA HIS A 90 16.01 -5.25 7.41
C HIS A 90 16.51 -5.11 8.86
N ARG A 91 17.80 -5.36 9.08
CA ARG A 91 18.42 -5.23 10.42
C ARG A 91 18.68 -3.79 10.81
N GLU A 92 18.77 -2.89 9.82
CA GLU A 92 18.98 -1.47 10.04
C GLU A 92 17.73 -0.85 10.62
N THR A 93 17.86 -0.13 11.75
CA THR A 93 16.72 0.41 12.51
C THR A 93 15.75 1.20 11.63
N MET A 94 16.27 1.99 10.69
CA MET A 94 15.47 2.84 9.80
C MET A 94 14.64 2.07 8.77
N LEU A 95 15.00 0.82 8.47
CA LEU A 95 14.33 -0.03 7.47
C LEU A 95 13.73 -1.28 8.11
N SER A 96 13.77 -1.38 9.44
CA SER A 96 13.32 -2.55 10.20
C SER A 96 11.85 -2.88 10.00
N ASN A 97 11.08 -1.94 9.47
CA ASN A 97 9.69 -2.15 9.12
C ASN A 97 9.46 -2.62 7.67
N ILE A 98 10.52 -2.76 6.87
CA ILE A 98 10.47 -3.20 5.46
C ILE A 98 11.09 -4.59 5.35
N SER A 99 10.43 -5.47 4.60
CA SER A 99 10.91 -6.80 4.24
C SER A 99 12.00 -6.74 3.18
N GLN A 100 13.01 -7.59 3.30
CA GLN A 100 14.01 -7.81 2.25
C GLN A 100 13.48 -8.65 1.07
N VAL A 101 12.32 -9.28 1.22
CA VAL A 101 11.82 -10.27 0.25
C VAL A 101 11.09 -9.57 -0.89
N ASP A 102 11.55 -9.83 -2.12
CA ASP A 102 10.76 -9.57 -3.31
C ASP A 102 9.68 -10.65 -3.46
N LEU A 103 8.42 -10.26 -3.22
CA LEU A 103 7.28 -11.18 -3.25
C LEU A 103 6.90 -11.65 -4.65
N ASP A 104 7.33 -10.93 -5.70
CA ASP A 104 7.09 -11.31 -7.09
C ASP A 104 8.14 -12.31 -7.59
N ASN A 105 9.29 -12.40 -6.91
CA ASN A 105 10.39 -13.30 -7.25
C ASN A 105 11.17 -13.76 -6.01
N ILE A 106 10.53 -14.56 -5.16
CA ILE A 106 11.12 -15.01 -3.89
C ILE A 106 12.36 -15.89 -4.15
N ASN A 107 13.53 -15.42 -3.68
CA ASN A 107 14.73 -16.24 -3.63
C ASN A 107 14.68 -17.21 -2.44
N VAL A 108 14.19 -18.42 -2.66
CA VAL A 108 14.05 -19.45 -1.62
C VAL A 108 15.36 -19.88 -0.96
N ASN A 109 16.52 -19.67 -1.62
CA ASN A 109 17.81 -19.97 -1.02
C ASN A 109 18.21 -18.91 0.03
N GLU A 110 17.79 -17.66 -0.17
CA GLU A 110 18.05 -16.55 0.75
C GLU A 110 16.94 -16.39 1.80
N PHE A 111 15.69 -16.64 1.41
CA PHE A 111 14.49 -16.45 2.24
C PHE A 111 13.66 -17.74 2.38
N PRO A 112 14.25 -18.85 2.88
CA PRO A 112 13.61 -20.16 2.90
C PRO A 112 12.32 -20.22 3.73
N ARG A 113 12.13 -19.31 4.71
CA ARG A 113 10.93 -19.30 5.54
C ARG A 113 9.73 -18.60 4.90
N THR A 114 9.91 -17.84 3.81
CA THR A 114 8.83 -17.04 3.22
C THR A 114 7.97 -17.82 2.21
N GLY A 115 8.46 -18.93 1.66
CA GLY A 115 7.76 -19.67 0.60
C GLY A 115 6.40 -20.25 1.01
N ASP A 116 6.26 -20.67 2.27
CA ASP A 116 5.10 -21.44 2.76
C ASP A 116 4.26 -20.68 3.78
N VAL A 117 4.49 -19.38 3.99
CA VAL A 117 3.72 -18.61 4.97
C VAL A 117 2.33 -18.26 4.46
N GLU A 118 1.33 -18.42 5.33
CA GLU A 118 -0.04 -18.02 5.02
C GLU A 118 -0.16 -16.49 4.90
N PHE A 119 -0.96 -16.05 3.93
CA PHE A 119 -1.30 -14.65 3.71
C PHE A 119 -2.76 -14.49 3.32
N MET A 120 -3.26 -13.28 3.50
CA MET A 120 -4.49 -12.81 2.88
C MET A 120 -4.13 -11.95 1.68
N ASP A 121 -4.88 -12.07 0.59
CA ASP A 121 -4.72 -11.18 -0.54
C ASP A 121 -6.05 -10.77 -1.16
N GLY A 122 -5.98 -9.77 -2.03
CA GLY A 122 -7.14 -9.24 -2.70
C GLY A 122 -6.78 -8.15 -3.68
N ILE A 123 -7.68 -7.94 -4.65
CA ILE A 123 -7.63 -6.79 -5.54
C ILE A 123 -8.64 -5.78 -4.99
N LEU A 124 -8.14 -4.62 -4.59
CA LEU A 124 -8.97 -3.48 -4.28
C LEU A 124 -9.26 -2.72 -5.58
N GLU A 125 -10.53 -2.60 -5.93
CA GLU A 125 -11.01 -1.88 -7.11
C GLU A 125 -11.61 -0.53 -6.71
N GLU A 126 -11.85 0.32 -7.70
CA GLU A 126 -12.56 1.59 -7.52
C GLU A 126 -13.92 1.36 -6.84
N ASP A 127 -14.31 2.32 -6.01
CA ASP A 127 -15.63 2.31 -5.42
C ASP A 127 -16.70 2.67 -6.45
N VAL A 128 -17.31 1.65 -7.07
CA VAL A 128 -18.42 1.80 -8.02
C VAL A 128 -19.75 2.01 -7.28
N ARG A 129 -19.79 2.88 -6.27
CA ARG A 129 -21.06 3.37 -5.74
C ARG A 129 -21.75 4.21 -6.83
N ASN A 130 -22.74 3.59 -7.46
CA ASN A 130 -23.64 4.18 -8.46
C ASN A 130 -24.10 5.58 -7.99
N PRO A 131 -23.85 6.68 -8.75
CA PRO A 131 -24.14 8.05 -8.33
C PRO A 131 -25.65 8.40 -8.32
N ARG A 132 -26.52 7.44 -8.01
CA ARG A 132 -27.96 7.64 -7.85
C ARG A 132 -28.42 7.20 -6.48
N LYS A 133 -28.22 8.07 -5.50
CA LYS A 133 -29.18 8.34 -4.42
C LYS A 133 -28.78 9.67 -3.77
N THR A 134 -29.13 10.73 -4.48
CA THR A 134 -29.49 12.04 -3.90
C THR A 134 -30.69 11.88 -2.99
#